data_AF-A0A2V1JTL1-F1
#
_entry.id   AF-A0A2V1JTL1-F1
#
_cell.length_a   1.000
_cell.length_b   1.000
_cell.length_c   1.000
_cell.angle_alpha   90.00
_cell.angle_beta   90.00
_cell.angle_gamma   90.00
#
_symmetry.space_group_name_H-M   'P 1'
#
loop_
_entity.id
_entity.type
_entity.pdbx_description
1 polymer ?
#
loop_
_entity_poly.entity_id
_entity_poly.type
_entity_poly.pdbx_seq_one_letter_code
_entity_poly.pdbx_strand_id
1 'polypeptide(L)'
;MINKLVEKIKKTGAPIVVGLDPMLSYVPEHIQKKSFAEYGETLEGAADAIWQYNKQIIDSTYDLIPAVKPQIAMYEQFGVEGLKAFQKTVDYCHEKDLVVIGDVKRGDIGSTSAAYATGHLGKVQVGSKTYSTFNEDFATVNPYLGTDGIKPFADVCKEEKKGLFILVKTSNPSSGEFQDRLIDGKPLYEHVAEKVAAWGEDVMGDEYSYIGAVVGATYPEVGKVLRQVMPKSFILVPGYGAQGGKGKDLTHYFNKDGLGAIVNSSRGIIAAYKQEKYAQFGAENFADASRQAVIDMIEDIASALK
;
A
#
# COMPACT_ATOMS: atom_id res chain seq x y z
N MET A 1 -11.51 4.46 -9.19
CA MET A 1 -10.39 3.59 -8.77
C MET A 1 -10.83 2.46 -7.84
N ILE A 2 -11.68 2.69 -6.83
CA ILE A 2 -12.16 1.61 -5.96
C ILE A 2 -12.86 0.46 -6.72
N ASN A 3 -13.72 0.78 -7.69
CA ASN A 3 -14.36 -0.25 -8.54
C ASN A 3 -13.31 -1.09 -9.32
N LYS A 4 -12.26 -0.45 -9.84
CA LYS A 4 -11.14 -1.13 -10.53
C LYS A 4 -10.40 -2.07 -9.59
N LEU A 5 -10.17 -1.65 -8.35
CA LEU A 5 -9.55 -2.50 -7.33
C LEU A 5 -10.41 -3.74 -7.05
N VAL A 6 -11.72 -3.55 -6.83
CA VAL A 6 -12.67 -4.65 -6.60
C VAL A 6 -12.72 -5.61 -7.78
N GLU A 7 -12.80 -5.10 -9.01
CA GLU A 7 -12.79 -5.91 -10.23
C GLU A 7 -11.52 -6.75 -10.33
N LYS A 8 -10.36 -6.14 -10.05
CA LYS A 8 -9.08 -6.86 -10.09
C LYS A 8 -8.99 -7.93 -9.01
N ILE A 9 -9.40 -7.64 -7.78
CA ILE A 9 -9.46 -8.65 -6.71
C ILE A 9 -10.35 -9.83 -7.14
N LYS A 10 -11.53 -9.55 -7.70
CA LYS A 10 -12.45 -10.59 -8.20
C LYS A 10 -11.80 -11.41 -9.33
N LYS A 11 -11.09 -10.76 -10.26
CA LYS A 11 -10.42 -11.40 -11.40
C LYS A 11 -9.24 -12.28 -10.99
N THR A 12 -8.41 -11.82 -10.07
CA THR A 12 -7.21 -12.55 -9.63
C THR A 12 -7.52 -13.57 -8.54
N GLY A 13 -8.63 -13.43 -7.82
CA GLY A 13 -8.90 -14.19 -6.59
C GLY A 13 -7.90 -13.88 -5.48
N ALA A 14 -7.15 -12.79 -5.60
CA ALA A 14 -6.02 -12.45 -4.73
C ALA A 14 -6.24 -11.07 -4.11
N PRO A 15 -6.83 -10.94 -2.91
CA PRO A 15 -6.93 -9.67 -2.20
C PRO A 15 -5.58 -9.30 -1.57
N ILE A 16 -4.54 -9.20 -2.41
CA ILE A 16 -3.14 -9.04 -2.00
C ILE A 16 -2.57 -7.74 -2.55
N VAL A 17 -1.67 -7.12 -1.79
CA VAL A 17 -0.84 -6.01 -2.23
C VAL A 17 0.63 -6.35 -2.03
N VAL A 18 1.41 -6.35 -3.11
CA VAL A 18 2.87 -6.47 -2.99
C VAL A 18 3.43 -5.13 -2.53
N GLY A 19 4.08 -5.12 -1.37
CA GLY A 19 4.79 -3.93 -0.86
C GLY A 19 6.14 -3.77 -1.53
N LEU A 20 6.28 -2.77 -2.39
CA LEU A 20 7.53 -2.43 -3.06
C LEU A 20 8.33 -1.48 -2.17
N ASP A 21 8.87 -2.04 -1.08
CA ASP A 21 9.62 -1.31 -0.05
C ASP A 21 11.12 -1.72 -0.09
N PRO A 22 11.83 -1.46 -1.20
CA PRO A 22 13.19 -1.94 -1.40
C PRO A 22 14.18 -1.24 -0.47
N MET A 23 15.16 -1.99 0.00
CA MET A 23 16.39 -1.44 0.56
C MET A 23 17.54 -2.00 -0.26
N LEU A 24 18.65 -1.27 -0.41
CA LEU A 24 19.82 -1.80 -1.14
C LEU A 24 20.27 -3.16 -0.59
N SER A 25 20.16 -3.35 0.73
CA SER A 25 20.48 -4.63 1.36
C SER A 25 19.56 -5.79 0.95
N TYR A 26 18.44 -5.55 0.27
CA TYR A 26 17.58 -6.58 -0.31
C TYR A 26 17.86 -6.83 -1.79
N VAL A 27 18.55 -5.92 -2.47
CA VAL A 27 18.85 -6.05 -3.90
C VAL A 27 19.98 -7.08 -4.10
N PRO A 28 19.84 -8.07 -4.99
CA PRO A 28 20.91 -9.01 -5.31
C PRO A 28 22.20 -8.32 -5.75
N GLU A 29 23.34 -8.89 -5.38
CA GLU A 29 24.66 -8.30 -5.63
C GLU A 29 24.92 -8.10 -7.13
N HIS A 30 24.46 -9.01 -8.00
CA HIS A 30 24.64 -8.87 -9.44
C HIS A 30 23.87 -7.67 -10.02
N ILE A 31 22.71 -7.31 -9.46
CA ILE A 31 21.96 -6.10 -9.85
C ILE A 31 22.72 -4.86 -9.40
N GLN A 32 23.16 -4.83 -8.13
CA GLN A 32 23.92 -3.70 -7.59
C GLN A 32 25.21 -3.46 -8.40
N LYS A 33 25.99 -4.52 -8.65
CA LYS A 33 27.22 -4.43 -9.44
C LYS A 33 26.97 -3.89 -10.84
N LYS A 34 25.89 -4.31 -11.50
CA LYS A 34 25.54 -3.82 -12.83
C LYS A 34 25.21 -2.33 -12.82
N SER A 35 24.33 -1.90 -11.91
CA SER A 35 23.95 -0.48 -11.79
C SER A 35 25.13 0.40 -11.37
N PHE A 36 26.00 -0.07 -10.46
CA PHE A 36 27.17 0.68 -10.04
C PHE A 36 28.26 0.73 -11.10
N ALA A 37 28.37 -0.28 -11.97
CA ALA A 37 29.28 -0.22 -13.11
C ALA A 37 28.84 0.84 -14.13
N GLU A 38 27.54 1.11 -14.25
CA GLU A 38 26.98 2.07 -15.21
C GLU A 38 26.92 3.50 -14.64
N TYR A 39 26.47 3.67 -13.40
CA TYR A 39 26.17 4.97 -12.78
C TYR A 39 27.08 5.30 -11.57
N GLY A 40 28.05 4.44 -11.27
CA GLY A 40 28.92 4.54 -10.09
C GLY A 40 28.23 4.17 -8.78
N GLU A 41 29.01 4.13 -7.70
CA GLU A 41 28.51 4.02 -6.32
C GLU A 41 27.94 5.37 -5.84
N THR A 42 26.84 5.79 -6.46
CA THR A 42 26.19 7.07 -6.26
C THR A 42 24.71 6.89 -5.90
N LEU A 43 24.01 7.98 -5.56
CA LEU A 43 22.55 7.93 -5.38
C LEU A 43 21.82 7.53 -6.67
N GLU A 44 22.36 7.88 -7.83
CA GLU A 44 21.82 7.47 -9.14
C GLU A 44 22.01 5.96 -9.35
N GLY A 45 23.20 5.42 -9.06
CA GLY A 45 23.44 3.98 -9.13
C GLY A 45 22.61 3.17 -8.14
N ALA A 46 22.39 3.70 -6.92
CA ALA A 46 21.50 3.09 -5.95
C ALA A 46 20.03 3.10 -6.41
N ALA A 47 19.57 4.23 -6.96
CA ALA A 47 18.22 4.38 -7.47
C ALA A 47 17.96 3.48 -8.69
N ASP A 48 18.93 3.34 -9.61
CA ASP A 48 18.82 2.39 -10.72
C ASP A 48 18.77 0.95 -10.21
N ALA A 49 19.65 0.55 -9.27
CA ALA A 49 19.62 -0.81 -8.71
C ALA A 49 18.25 -1.16 -8.10
N ILE A 50 17.64 -0.22 -7.38
CA ILE A 50 16.29 -0.34 -6.83
C ILE A 50 15.24 -0.46 -7.93
N TRP A 51 15.32 0.38 -8.95
CA TRP A 51 14.41 0.34 -10.09
C TRP A 51 14.48 -1.00 -10.84
N GLN A 52 15.69 -1.49 -11.18
CA GLN A 52 15.88 -2.76 -11.87
C GLN A 52 15.35 -3.94 -11.04
N TYR A 53 15.55 -3.90 -9.73
CA TYR A 53 15.03 -4.89 -8.79
C TYR A 53 13.50 -4.90 -8.75
N ASN A 54 12.87 -3.74 -8.56
CA ASN A 54 11.42 -3.59 -8.57
C ASN A 54 10.81 -4.06 -9.90
N LYS A 55 11.42 -3.65 -11.03
CA LYS A 55 10.92 -3.99 -12.36
C LYS A 55 10.81 -5.50 -12.56
N GLN A 56 11.82 -6.27 -12.15
CA GLN A 56 11.82 -7.73 -12.30
C GLN A 56 10.78 -8.40 -11.40
N ILE A 57 10.58 -7.90 -10.17
CA ILE A 57 9.52 -8.39 -9.27
C ILE A 57 8.14 -8.10 -9.87
N ILE A 58 7.92 -6.88 -10.39
CA ILE A 58 6.67 -6.51 -11.05
C ILE A 58 6.43 -7.42 -12.26
N ASP A 59 7.42 -7.58 -13.13
CA ASP A 59 7.32 -8.44 -14.33
C ASP A 59 6.97 -9.89 -13.97
N SER A 60 7.39 -10.37 -12.80
CA SER A 60 7.14 -11.74 -12.35
C SER A 60 5.85 -11.91 -11.55
N THR A 61 5.14 -10.84 -11.18
CA THR A 61 3.99 -10.91 -10.26
C THR A 61 2.72 -10.19 -10.75
N TYR A 62 2.82 -9.30 -11.74
CA TYR A 62 1.72 -8.41 -12.13
C TYR A 62 0.44 -9.13 -12.59
N ASP A 63 0.56 -10.35 -13.13
CA ASP A 63 -0.56 -11.17 -13.58
C ASP A 63 -1.33 -11.85 -12.43
N LEU A 64 -0.73 -11.90 -11.23
CA LEU A 64 -1.29 -12.58 -10.05
C LEU A 64 -1.93 -11.62 -9.05
N ILE A 65 -1.59 -10.34 -9.09
CA ILE A 65 -1.95 -9.37 -8.04
C ILE A 65 -2.80 -8.22 -8.58
N PRO A 66 -3.74 -7.68 -7.78
CA PRO A 66 -4.53 -6.53 -8.19
C PRO A 66 -3.77 -5.21 -8.00
N ALA A 67 -2.82 -5.16 -7.07
CA ALA A 67 -2.23 -3.92 -6.60
C ALA A 67 -0.80 -4.08 -6.05
N VAL A 68 -0.08 -2.96 -6.06
CA VAL A 68 1.20 -2.77 -5.36
C VAL A 68 1.11 -1.60 -4.39
N LYS A 69 2.01 -1.55 -3.41
CA LYS A 69 2.09 -0.46 -2.43
C LYS A 69 3.53 -0.05 -2.17
N PRO A 70 4.12 0.86 -2.98
CA PRO A 70 5.44 1.40 -2.69
C PRO A 70 5.42 2.31 -1.44
N GLN A 71 6.29 2.04 -0.47
CA GLN A 71 6.54 2.91 0.69
C GLN A 71 7.53 4.02 0.32
N ILE A 72 7.04 5.26 0.20
CA ILE A 72 7.84 6.37 -0.33
C ILE A 72 9.11 6.65 0.48
N ALA A 73 9.10 6.40 1.79
CA ALA A 73 10.28 6.59 2.64
C ALA A 73 11.48 5.73 2.18
N MET A 74 11.22 4.55 1.59
CA MET A 74 12.27 3.69 1.05
C MET A 74 12.95 4.27 -0.18
N TYR A 75 12.32 5.23 -0.85
CA TYR A 75 12.84 5.93 -2.00
C TYR A 75 13.43 7.29 -1.58
N GLU A 76 12.75 8.03 -0.69
CA GLU A 76 13.19 9.32 -0.16
C GLU A 76 14.59 9.26 0.47
N GLN A 77 14.97 8.13 1.09
CA GLN A 77 16.31 7.95 1.65
C GLN A 77 17.45 8.08 0.62
N PHE A 78 17.15 7.93 -0.68
CA PHE A 78 18.09 8.13 -1.79
C PHE A 78 17.92 9.49 -2.49
N GLY A 79 17.24 10.43 -1.83
CA GLY A 79 17.04 11.80 -2.32
C GLY A 79 16.23 11.87 -3.62
N VAL A 80 16.58 12.84 -4.46
CA VAL A 80 15.87 13.10 -5.73
C VAL A 80 15.98 11.91 -6.69
N GLU A 81 17.12 11.22 -6.74
CA GLU A 81 17.29 10.04 -7.60
C GLU A 81 16.38 8.89 -7.15
N GLY A 82 16.23 8.70 -5.83
CA GLY A 82 15.25 7.77 -5.29
C GLY A 82 13.81 8.11 -5.68
N LEU A 83 13.43 9.39 -5.63
CA LEU A 83 12.10 9.84 -6.07
C LEU A 83 11.88 9.65 -7.58
N LYS A 84 12.92 9.76 -8.41
CA LYS A 84 12.83 9.38 -9.83
C LYS A 84 12.59 7.88 -10.00
N ALA A 85 13.25 7.03 -9.21
CA ALA A 85 13.00 5.59 -9.21
C ALA A 85 11.59 5.25 -8.70
N PHE A 86 11.07 6.00 -7.72
CA PHE A 86 9.68 5.91 -7.29
C PHE A 86 8.73 6.21 -8.44
N GLN A 87 8.92 7.35 -9.14
CA GLN A 87 8.10 7.72 -10.30
C GLN A 87 8.13 6.63 -11.38
N LYS A 88 9.32 6.16 -11.78
CA LYS A 88 9.48 5.05 -12.74
C LYS A 88 8.72 3.80 -12.30
N THR A 89 8.74 3.50 -11.00
CA THR A 89 8.03 2.35 -10.42
C THR A 89 6.52 2.52 -10.54
N VAL A 90 5.98 3.69 -10.21
CA VAL A 90 4.54 3.98 -10.33
C VAL A 90 4.09 3.87 -11.79
N ASP A 91 4.79 4.55 -12.70
CA ASP A 91 4.47 4.58 -14.13
C ASP A 91 4.46 3.15 -14.73
N TYR A 92 5.48 2.35 -14.41
CA TYR A 92 5.57 0.98 -14.90
C TYR A 92 4.49 0.07 -14.33
N CYS A 93 4.07 0.27 -13.08
CA CYS A 93 2.95 -0.45 -12.52
C CYS A 93 1.65 -0.13 -13.28
N HIS A 94 1.44 1.12 -13.70
CA HIS A 94 0.30 1.49 -14.55
C HIS A 94 0.39 0.87 -15.95
N GLU A 95 1.57 0.78 -16.55
CA GLU A 95 1.78 0.05 -17.82
C GLU A 95 1.38 -1.43 -17.70
N LYS A 96 1.57 -2.03 -16.52
CA LYS A 96 1.14 -3.41 -16.21
C LYS A 96 -0.31 -3.50 -15.71
N ASP A 97 -1.06 -2.41 -15.80
CA ASP A 97 -2.44 -2.28 -15.32
C ASP A 97 -2.58 -2.65 -13.82
N LEU A 98 -1.58 -2.39 -12.99
CA LEU A 98 -1.68 -2.56 -11.54
C LEU A 98 -2.30 -1.32 -10.88
N VAL A 99 -3.03 -1.52 -9.78
CA VAL A 99 -3.42 -0.41 -8.90
C VAL A 99 -2.25 -0.07 -7.98
N VAL A 100 -1.92 1.22 -7.86
CA VAL A 100 -0.78 1.70 -7.06
C VAL A 100 -1.24 2.43 -5.81
N ILE A 101 -0.88 1.91 -4.64
CA ILE A 101 -1.16 2.52 -3.35
C ILE A 101 0.12 3.20 -2.84
N GLY A 102 0.23 4.52 -2.96
CA GLY A 102 1.31 5.31 -2.37
C GLY A 102 1.24 5.29 -0.85
N ASP A 103 2.15 4.59 -0.19
CA ASP A 103 2.18 4.56 1.26
C ASP A 103 3.02 5.72 1.80
N VAL A 104 2.41 6.90 1.86
CA VAL A 104 3.06 8.20 2.09
C VAL A 104 2.78 8.80 3.47
N LYS A 105 1.72 8.33 4.14
CA LYS A 105 1.27 8.71 5.49
C LYS A 105 1.28 10.22 5.77
N ARG A 106 0.95 11.04 4.77
CA ARG A 106 0.96 12.50 4.92
C ARG A 106 -0.06 12.94 5.96
N GLY A 107 0.20 14.06 6.63
CA GLY A 107 -0.65 14.61 7.67
C GLY A 107 -0.26 16.05 7.94
N ASP A 108 -0.99 16.98 7.34
CA ASP A 108 -0.82 18.43 7.47
C ASP A 108 -2.20 19.09 7.38
N ILE A 109 -2.29 20.42 7.37
CA ILE A 109 -3.55 21.16 7.29
C ILE A 109 -3.56 22.19 6.17
N GLY A 110 -4.77 22.66 5.81
CA GLY A 110 -4.97 23.79 4.92
C GLY A 110 -4.26 23.65 3.58
N SER A 111 -3.54 24.70 3.16
CA SER A 111 -2.85 24.75 1.88
C SER A 111 -1.73 23.71 1.76
N THR A 112 -1.07 23.33 2.85
CA THR A 112 -0.01 22.31 2.82
C THR A 112 -0.59 20.92 2.58
N SER A 113 -1.72 20.59 3.23
CA SER A 113 -2.44 19.34 2.93
C SER A 113 -2.91 19.30 1.48
N ALA A 114 -3.42 20.41 0.95
CA ALA A 114 -3.81 20.51 -0.47
C ALA A 114 -2.62 20.31 -1.42
N ALA A 115 -1.43 20.81 -1.07
CA ALA A 115 -0.21 20.60 -1.86
C ALA A 115 0.20 19.12 -1.87
N TYR A 116 0.13 18.41 -0.73
CA TYR A 116 0.36 16.96 -0.70
C TYR A 116 -0.69 16.18 -1.49
N ALA A 117 -1.98 16.53 -1.37
CA ALA A 117 -3.06 15.91 -2.14
C ALA A 117 -2.82 16.05 -3.66
N THR A 118 -2.43 17.25 -4.10
CA THR A 118 -2.07 17.54 -5.50
C THR A 118 -0.81 16.78 -5.92
N GLY A 119 0.19 16.71 -5.05
CA GLY A 119 1.49 16.08 -5.33
C GLY A 119 1.44 14.55 -5.49
N HIS A 120 0.47 13.88 -4.86
CA HIS A 120 0.31 12.43 -4.95
C HIS A 120 -0.84 12.03 -5.89
N LEU A 121 -2.03 12.58 -5.64
CA LEU A 121 -3.25 12.09 -6.30
C LEU A 121 -3.73 13.03 -7.38
N GLY A 122 -3.50 14.34 -7.23
CA GLY A 122 -4.04 15.36 -8.11
C GLY A 122 -3.20 15.68 -9.34
N LYS A 123 -3.44 16.88 -9.86
CA LYS A 123 -2.71 17.44 -10.99
C LYS A 123 -2.30 18.88 -10.70
N VAL A 124 -1.15 19.28 -11.22
CA VAL A 124 -0.65 20.65 -11.12
C VAL A 124 -0.75 21.35 -12.47
N GLN A 125 -1.19 22.61 -12.45
CA GLN A 125 -1.17 23.48 -13.62
C GLN A 125 0.20 24.17 -13.73
N VAL A 126 0.87 24.02 -14.87
CA VAL A 126 2.11 24.71 -15.21
C VAL A 126 1.93 25.43 -16.54
N GLY A 127 1.78 26.75 -16.48
CA GLY A 127 1.44 27.57 -17.64
C GLY A 127 0.06 27.19 -18.20
N SER A 128 0.00 26.75 -19.46
CA SER A 128 -1.23 26.30 -20.13
C SER A 128 -1.47 24.79 -20.05
N LYS A 129 -0.57 24.01 -19.41
CA LYS A 129 -0.65 22.55 -19.35
C LYS A 129 -0.89 22.05 -17.93
N THR A 130 -1.56 20.93 -17.84
CA THR A 130 -1.83 20.22 -16.59
C THR A 130 -1.04 18.92 -16.57
N TYR A 131 -0.43 18.59 -15.43
CA TYR A 131 0.39 17.39 -15.27
C TYR A 131 -0.06 16.60 -14.06
N SER A 132 -0.21 15.28 -14.22
CA SER A 132 -0.18 14.38 -13.08
C SER A 132 1.23 14.37 -12.48
N THR A 133 1.29 14.28 -11.16
CA THR A 133 2.52 14.31 -10.36
C THR A 133 2.99 12.88 -10.09
N PHE A 134 3.13 12.45 -8.84
CA PHE A 134 3.46 11.05 -8.53
C PHE A 134 2.40 10.05 -9.02
N ASN A 135 1.16 10.51 -9.13
CA ASN A 135 0.06 9.85 -9.82
C ASN A 135 -0.37 8.50 -9.21
N GLU A 136 -0.15 8.24 -7.92
CA GLU A 136 -0.67 7.02 -7.31
C GLU A 136 -2.22 6.95 -7.39
N ASP A 137 -2.77 5.74 -7.31
CA ASP A 137 -4.21 5.48 -7.39
C ASP A 137 -4.90 5.65 -6.03
N PHE A 138 -4.16 5.34 -4.97
CA PHE A 138 -4.51 5.58 -3.58
C PHE A 138 -3.33 6.16 -2.81
N ALA A 139 -3.58 6.92 -1.75
CA ALA A 139 -2.54 7.36 -0.81
C ALA A 139 -2.90 7.03 0.64
N THR A 140 -1.91 6.72 1.48
CA THR A 140 -2.11 6.62 2.92
C THR A 140 -2.00 8.00 3.59
N VAL A 141 -2.90 8.30 4.53
CA VAL A 141 -2.98 9.61 5.21
C VAL A 141 -3.18 9.43 6.71
N ASN A 142 -2.50 10.25 7.51
CA ASN A 142 -2.62 10.27 8.96
C ASN A 142 -3.73 11.26 9.40
N PRO A 143 -4.78 10.80 10.10
CA PRO A 143 -5.94 11.64 10.45
C PRO A 143 -5.76 12.45 11.73
N TYR A 144 -4.57 12.48 12.33
CA TYR A 144 -4.36 13.09 13.66
C TYR A 144 -4.83 14.55 13.76
N LEU A 145 -4.72 15.32 12.67
CA LEU A 145 -5.14 16.73 12.62
C LEU A 145 -6.63 16.91 12.29
N GLY A 146 -7.39 15.82 12.22
CA GLY A 146 -8.82 15.81 11.96
C GLY A 146 -9.20 16.05 10.50
N THR A 147 -10.46 16.42 10.27
CA THR A 147 -11.04 16.60 8.94
C THR A 147 -10.27 17.61 8.09
N ASP A 148 -9.69 18.64 8.68
CA ASP A 148 -8.94 19.68 7.95
C ASP A 148 -7.70 19.11 7.24
N GLY A 149 -7.14 18.02 7.74
CA GLY A 149 -6.05 17.30 7.08
C GLY A 149 -6.50 16.29 6.03
N ILE A 150 -7.73 15.79 6.12
CA ILE A 150 -8.28 14.75 5.23
C ILE A 150 -9.04 15.34 4.05
N LYS A 151 -9.83 16.39 4.28
CA LYS A 151 -10.73 16.98 3.30
C LYS A 151 -10.02 17.36 1.99
N PRO A 152 -8.83 17.99 1.99
CA PRO A 152 -8.15 18.32 0.73
C PRO A 152 -7.81 17.10 -0.12
N PHE A 153 -7.45 15.98 0.51
CA PHE A 153 -7.24 14.71 -0.18
C PHE A 153 -8.56 14.13 -0.70
N ALA A 154 -9.61 14.14 0.10
CA ALA A 154 -10.93 13.62 -0.30
C ALA A 154 -11.52 14.40 -1.48
N ASP A 155 -11.34 15.72 -1.52
CA ASP A 155 -11.77 16.59 -2.63
C ASP A 155 -11.05 16.19 -3.93
N VAL A 156 -9.72 16.04 -3.90
CA VAL A 156 -8.93 15.56 -5.05
C VAL A 156 -9.33 14.14 -5.46
N CYS A 157 -9.59 13.24 -4.51
CA CYS A 157 -10.06 11.89 -4.79
C CYS A 157 -11.39 11.88 -5.54
N LYS A 158 -12.30 12.80 -5.20
CA LYS A 158 -13.60 12.95 -5.87
C LYS A 158 -13.42 13.43 -7.32
N GLU A 159 -12.54 14.38 -7.54
CA GLU A 159 -12.24 14.94 -8.86
C GLU A 159 -11.53 13.94 -9.78
N GLU A 160 -10.47 13.30 -9.26
CA GLU A 160 -9.61 12.39 -10.02
C GLU A 160 -10.05 10.93 -9.98
N LYS A 161 -11.14 10.64 -9.25
CA LYS A 161 -11.68 9.28 -9.01
C LYS A 161 -10.62 8.33 -8.41
N LYS A 162 -9.78 8.85 -7.51
CA LYS A 162 -8.74 8.15 -6.73
C LYS A 162 -9.18 7.92 -5.29
N GLY A 163 -8.38 7.25 -4.46
CA GLY A 163 -8.79 6.94 -3.09
C GLY A 163 -7.74 7.17 -2.00
N LEU A 164 -8.13 6.91 -0.76
CA LEU A 164 -7.30 7.07 0.43
C LEU A 164 -7.36 5.82 1.30
N PHE A 165 -6.29 5.61 2.07
CA PHE A 165 -6.29 4.69 3.21
C PHE A 165 -5.85 5.43 4.47
N ILE A 166 -6.80 5.68 5.36
CA ILE A 166 -6.59 6.47 6.57
C ILE A 166 -6.00 5.60 7.68
N LEU A 167 -4.98 6.07 8.40
CA LEU A 167 -4.43 5.32 9.53
C LEU A 167 -5.44 5.21 10.69
N VAL A 168 -5.86 3.98 11.03
CA VAL A 168 -6.84 3.72 12.10
C VAL A 168 -6.20 2.99 13.28
N LYS A 169 -5.73 1.76 13.06
CA LYS A 169 -5.03 0.94 14.08
C LYS A 169 -3.81 0.27 13.47
N THR A 170 -2.61 0.71 13.82
CA THR A 170 -1.37 0.20 13.24
C THR A 170 -0.81 -1.01 14.00
N SER A 171 0.09 -1.77 13.37
CA SER A 171 0.65 -3.02 13.92
C SER A 171 1.94 -2.87 14.73
N ASN A 172 2.46 -1.64 14.88
CA ASN A 172 3.67 -1.42 15.66
C ASN A 172 3.43 -1.63 17.18
N PRO A 173 4.44 -2.09 17.94
CA PRO A 173 4.30 -2.39 19.37
C PRO A 173 3.76 -1.23 20.22
N SER A 174 4.18 0.00 19.91
CA SER A 174 3.76 1.22 20.63
C SER A 174 2.43 1.81 20.17
N SER A 175 1.71 1.18 19.23
CA SER A 175 0.47 1.74 18.67
C SER A 175 -0.57 2.10 19.74
N GLY A 176 -0.62 1.32 20.83
CA GLY A 176 -1.55 1.52 21.94
C GLY A 176 -1.30 2.74 22.82
N GLU A 177 -0.14 3.43 22.70
CA GLU A 177 0.14 4.64 23.48
C GLU A 177 -0.91 5.74 23.26
N PHE A 178 -1.44 5.82 22.03
CA PHE A 178 -2.52 6.72 21.64
C PHE A 178 -3.76 5.97 21.18
N GLN A 179 -3.62 4.98 20.30
CA GLN A 179 -4.75 4.42 19.56
C GLN A 179 -5.70 3.63 20.46
N ASP A 180 -5.19 3.06 21.56
CA ASP A 180 -5.98 2.27 22.51
C ASP A 180 -6.47 3.12 23.70
N ARG A 181 -6.21 4.44 23.71
CA ARG A 181 -6.72 5.33 24.75
C ARG A 181 -8.23 5.43 24.64
N LEU A 182 -8.90 5.26 25.78
CA LEU A 182 -10.34 5.37 25.85
C LEU A 182 -10.75 6.84 25.89
N ILE A 183 -11.69 7.19 25.03
CA ILE A 183 -12.42 8.45 24.99
C ILE A 183 -13.89 8.08 25.08
N ASP A 184 -14.58 8.54 26.12
CA ASP A 184 -15.98 8.21 26.37
C ASP A 184 -16.28 6.70 26.36
N GLY A 185 -15.36 5.90 26.92
CA GLY A 185 -15.48 4.44 27.01
C GLY A 185 -15.14 3.66 25.74
N LYS A 186 -14.76 4.35 24.66
CA LYS A 186 -14.42 3.75 23.37
C LYS A 186 -12.97 4.06 22.98
N PRO A 187 -12.18 3.12 22.43
CA PRO A 187 -10.80 3.40 22.07
C PRO A 187 -10.70 4.40 20.91
N LEU A 188 -9.63 5.21 20.91
CA LEU A 188 -9.41 6.26 19.91
C LEU A 188 -9.46 5.75 18.47
N TYR A 189 -8.87 4.58 18.18
CA TYR A 189 -8.92 4.00 16.83
C TYR A 189 -10.35 3.81 16.32
N GLU A 190 -11.29 3.57 17.22
CA GLU A 190 -12.67 3.26 16.91
C GLU A 190 -13.48 4.53 16.65
N HIS A 191 -13.11 5.66 17.30
CA HIS A 191 -13.57 7.00 16.94
C HIS A 191 -13.04 7.43 15.56
N VAL A 192 -11.77 7.13 15.27
CA VAL A 192 -11.18 7.40 13.95
C VAL A 192 -11.88 6.58 12.86
N ALA A 193 -12.21 5.32 13.14
CA ALA A 193 -12.95 4.46 12.21
C ALA A 193 -14.34 5.00 11.86
N GLU A 194 -15.07 5.55 12.82
CA GLU A 194 -16.33 6.24 12.55
C GLU A 194 -16.14 7.47 11.65
N LYS A 195 -15.06 8.23 11.84
CA LYS A 195 -14.72 9.34 10.93
C LYS A 195 -14.39 8.85 9.53
N VAL A 196 -13.67 7.73 9.39
CA VAL A 196 -13.41 7.11 8.09
C VAL A 196 -14.71 6.72 7.39
N ALA A 197 -15.64 6.08 8.10
CA ALA A 197 -16.94 5.73 7.56
C ALA A 197 -17.70 6.99 7.11
N ALA A 198 -17.76 8.02 7.96
CA ALA A 198 -18.46 9.28 7.67
C ALA A 198 -17.86 10.04 6.48
N TRP A 199 -16.53 10.22 6.44
CA TRP A 199 -15.87 10.84 5.27
C TRP A 199 -16.11 10.04 3.99
N GLY A 200 -16.23 8.72 4.12
CA GLY A 200 -16.45 7.82 3.02
C GLY A 200 -17.84 7.92 2.38
N GLU A 201 -18.86 8.43 3.08
CA GLU A 201 -20.23 8.58 2.57
C GLU A 201 -20.31 9.54 1.37
N ASP A 202 -19.47 10.57 1.35
CA ASP A 202 -19.44 11.61 0.31
C ASP A 202 -18.63 11.22 -0.93
N VAL A 203 -17.87 10.11 -0.85
CA VAL A 203 -16.94 9.67 -1.89
C VAL A 203 -17.07 8.16 -2.08
N MET A 204 -18.13 7.75 -2.79
CA MET A 204 -18.50 6.35 -3.04
C MET A 204 -18.25 5.92 -4.49
N GLY A 205 -17.75 4.69 -4.66
CA GLY A 205 -17.90 3.92 -5.88
C GLY A 205 -19.26 3.20 -5.90
N ASP A 206 -19.32 2.03 -6.53
CA ASP A 206 -20.60 1.31 -6.68
C ASP A 206 -21.06 0.71 -5.35
N GLU A 207 -20.14 -0.01 -4.69
CA GLU A 207 -20.41 -0.71 -3.41
C GLU A 207 -19.53 -0.20 -2.27
N TYR A 208 -18.33 0.31 -2.60
CA TYR A 208 -17.29 0.68 -1.65
C TYR A 208 -16.86 2.12 -1.78
N SER A 209 -16.48 2.71 -0.65
CA SER A 209 -15.96 4.06 -0.55
C SER A 209 -14.55 4.15 -1.14
N TYR A 210 -14.24 5.31 -1.71
CA TYR A 210 -12.87 5.70 -2.06
C TYR A 210 -12.00 5.94 -0.82
N ILE A 211 -12.61 6.10 0.36
CA ILE A 211 -11.91 6.28 1.64
C ILE A 211 -11.92 4.95 2.40
N GLY A 212 -10.75 4.34 2.46
CA GLY A 212 -10.44 3.14 3.21
C GLY A 212 -9.73 3.42 4.53
N ALA A 213 -9.39 2.35 5.23
CA ALA A 213 -8.66 2.36 6.50
C ALA A 213 -7.39 1.50 6.43
N VAL A 214 -6.36 1.87 7.18
CA VAL A 214 -5.22 1.01 7.49
C VAL A 214 -5.44 0.42 8.87
N VAL A 215 -5.56 -0.91 8.92
CA VAL A 215 -5.72 -1.69 10.15
C VAL A 215 -4.74 -2.86 10.12
N GLY A 216 -3.78 -2.89 11.03
CA GLY A 216 -2.76 -3.94 11.09
C GLY A 216 -3.33 -5.31 11.46
N ALA A 217 -2.71 -6.38 10.95
CA ALA A 217 -3.15 -7.77 11.15
C ALA A 217 -2.99 -8.32 12.59
N THR A 218 -2.35 -7.56 13.48
CA THR A 218 -1.90 -8.05 14.80
C THR A 218 -3.04 -8.35 15.78
N TYR A 219 -4.22 -7.76 15.59
CA TYR A 219 -5.33 -7.83 16.55
C TYR A 219 -6.64 -8.25 15.86
N PRO A 220 -6.89 -9.56 15.68
CA PRO A 220 -8.02 -10.06 14.90
C PRO A 220 -9.39 -9.59 15.44
N GLU A 221 -9.53 -9.49 16.77
CA GLU A 221 -10.75 -8.97 17.40
C GLU A 221 -10.99 -7.48 17.09
N VAL A 222 -9.91 -6.68 16.98
CA VAL A 222 -10.02 -5.29 16.53
C VAL A 222 -10.43 -5.22 15.08
N GLY A 223 -9.88 -6.09 14.23
CA GLY A 223 -10.31 -6.24 12.83
C GLY A 223 -11.81 -6.50 12.72
N LYS A 224 -12.34 -7.40 13.55
CA LYS A 224 -13.77 -7.75 13.60
C LYS A 224 -14.66 -6.56 13.96
N VAL A 225 -14.30 -5.80 15.00
CA VAL A 225 -15.05 -4.61 15.43
C VAL A 225 -15.00 -3.54 14.34
N LEU A 226 -13.80 -3.23 13.84
CA LEU A 226 -13.61 -2.19 12.83
C LEU A 226 -14.27 -2.52 11.49
N ARG A 227 -14.35 -3.80 11.13
CA ARG A 227 -15.10 -4.26 9.97
C ARG A 227 -16.58 -3.90 10.05
N GLN A 228 -17.18 -4.06 11.24
CA GLN A 228 -18.58 -3.71 11.50
C GLN A 228 -18.82 -2.20 11.47
N VAL A 229 -17.87 -1.41 11.97
CA VAL A 229 -17.96 0.06 11.98
C VAL A 229 -17.86 0.63 10.56
N MET A 230 -17.01 0.06 9.70
CA MET A 230 -16.71 0.64 8.38
C MET A 230 -17.12 -0.27 7.21
N PRO A 231 -18.34 -0.83 7.11
CA PRO A 231 -18.66 -1.94 6.18
C PRO A 231 -18.44 -1.64 4.69
N LYS A 232 -18.43 -0.35 4.31
CA LYS A 232 -18.22 0.14 2.96
C LYS A 232 -16.79 0.65 2.68
N SER A 233 -15.92 0.71 3.67
CA SER A 233 -14.53 1.15 3.47
C SER A 233 -13.61 -0.05 3.26
N PHE A 234 -12.73 0.00 2.26
CA PHE A 234 -11.71 -1.04 2.16
C PHE A 234 -10.70 -0.94 3.31
N ILE A 235 -10.29 -2.08 3.86
CA ILE A 235 -9.24 -2.14 4.88
C ILE A 235 -7.95 -2.62 4.22
N LEU A 236 -6.95 -1.76 4.17
CA LEU A 236 -5.57 -2.14 3.87
C LEU A 236 -4.96 -2.76 5.12
N VAL A 237 -4.63 -4.05 5.04
CA VAL A 237 -4.12 -4.84 6.17
C VAL A 237 -2.61 -5.06 6.02
N PRO A 238 -1.75 -4.22 6.62
CA PRO A 238 -0.32 -4.49 6.69
C PRO A 238 0.00 -5.55 7.74
N GLY A 239 1.13 -6.24 7.54
CA GLY A 239 1.73 -7.10 8.56
C GLY A 239 1.58 -8.61 8.34
N TYR A 240 1.11 -9.04 7.17
CA TYR A 240 1.12 -10.47 6.84
C TYR A 240 2.54 -11.05 6.85
N GLY A 241 2.69 -12.25 7.41
CA GLY A 241 3.96 -12.99 7.50
C GLY A 241 4.95 -12.37 8.49
N ALA A 242 5.60 -11.28 8.11
CA ALA A 242 6.73 -10.70 8.86
C ALA A 242 6.36 -10.13 10.24
N GLN A 243 5.07 -9.85 10.48
CA GLN A 243 4.55 -9.38 11.77
C GLN A 243 3.58 -10.38 12.41
N GLY A 244 3.62 -11.64 11.96
CA GLY A 244 2.92 -12.76 12.57
C GLY A 244 1.49 -13.03 12.04
N GLY A 245 0.94 -12.17 11.18
CA GLY A 245 -0.39 -12.40 10.59
C GLY A 245 -0.40 -13.56 9.59
N LYS A 246 -1.35 -14.48 9.73
CA LYS A 246 -1.62 -15.61 8.80
C LYS A 246 -3.02 -15.51 8.21
N GLY A 247 -3.31 -16.25 7.13
CA GLY A 247 -4.62 -16.25 6.45
C GLY A 247 -5.81 -16.31 7.40
N LYS A 248 -5.80 -17.25 8.37
CA LYS A 248 -6.88 -17.43 9.35
C LYS A 248 -7.18 -16.17 10.19
N ASP A 249 -6.14 -15.40 10.53
CA ASP A 249 -6.25 -14.22 11.40
C ASP A 249 -6.82 -13.02 10.64
N LEU A 250 -6.85 -13.10 9.30
CA LEU A 250 -7.30 -12.03 8.40
C LEU A 250 -8.79 -12.10 8.09
N THR A 251 -9.46 -13.23 8.36
CA THR A 251 -10.88 -13.46 8.04
C THR A 251 -11.80 -12.37 8.61
N HIS A 252 -11.47 -11.85 9.80
CA HIS A 252 -12.25 -10.80 10.47
C HIS A 252 -12.20 -9.43 9.78
N TYR A 253 -11.29 -9.22 8.83
CA TYR A 253 -11.15 -7.96 8.10
C TYR A 253 -11.97 -7.94 6.81
N PHE A 254 -12.43 -9.10 6.34
CA PHE A 254 -13.24 -9.23 5.15
C PHE A 254 -14.74 -9.14 5.49
N ASN A 255 -15.50 -8.63 4.53
CA ASN A 255 -16.95 -8.78 4.52
C ASN A 255 -17.30 -10.26 4.22
N LYS A 256 -18.57 -10.62 4.44
CA LYS A 256 -19.07 -12.00 4.23
C LYS A 256 -18.95 -12.49 2.78
N ASP A 257 -18.80 -11.57 1.83
CA ASP A 257 -18.59 -11.83 0.40
C ASP A 257 -17.11 -12.04 0.04
N GLY A 258 -16.20 -12.02 1.02
CA GLY A 258 -14.75 -12.15 0.80
C GLY A 258 -14.08 -10.86 0.28
N LEU A 259 -14.78 -9.72 0.27
CA LEU A 259 -14.26 -8.42 -0.15
C LEU A 259 -14.07 -7.47 1.04
N GLY A 260 -13.77 -6.20 0.76
CA GLY A 260 -13.65 -5.16 1.78
C GLY A 260 -12.30 -5.10 2.49
N ALA A 261 -11.38 -6.03 2.23
CA ALA A 261 -9.99 -5.93 2.69
C ALA A 261 -9.00 -6.26 1.57
N ILE A 262 -7.79 -5.75 1.72
CA ILE A 262 -6.65 -6.07 0.87
C ILE A 262 -5.37 -6.16 1.71
N VAL A 263 -4.63 -7.23 1.55
CA VAL A 263 -3.60 -7.67 2.50
C VAL A 263 -2.22 -7.38 1.93
N ASN A 264 -1.44 -6.58 2.65
CA ASN A 264 -0.09 -6.22 2.23
C ASN A 264 0.97 -7.19 2.78
N SER A 265 1.84 -7.65 1.87
CA SER A 265 3.11 -8.29 2.21
C SER A 265 4.24 -7.63 1.43
N SER A 266 5.26 -7.18 2.16
CA SER A 266 6.42 -6.46 1.61
C SER A 266 7.63 -7.40 1.59
N ARG A 267 8.48 -7.37 2.63
CA ARG A 267 9.64 -8.26 2.81
C ARG A 267 9.34 -9.75 2.61
N GLY A 268 8.13 -10.20 2.96
CA GLY A 268 7.68 -11.57 2.76
C GLY A 268 7.72 -12.01 1.29
N ILE A 269 7.55 -11.06 0.36
CA ILE A 269 7.52 -11.28 -1.08
C ILE A 269 8.81 -10.75 -1.73
N ILE A 270 9.15 -9.48 -1.54
CA ILE A 270 10.27 -8.89 -2.28
C ILE A 270 11.59 -9.53 -1.86
N ALA A 271 11.76 -9.86 -0.58
CA ALA A 271 12.97 -10.52 -0.07
C ALA A 271 12.78 -12.04 0.10
N ALA A 272 11.82 -12.65 -0.62
CA ALA A 272 11.52 -14.08 -0.55
C ALA A 272 12.78 -14.93 -0.74
N TYR A 273 13.61 -14.60 -1.73
CA TYR A 273 14.83 -15.35 -2.05
C TYR A 273 15.86 -15.44 -0.91
N LYS A 274 15.75 -14.60 0.12
CA LYS A 274 16.60 -14.63 1.33
C LYS A 274 16.02 -15.50 2.44
N GLN A 275 14.79 -15.97 2.30
CA GLN A 275 14.11 -16.81 3.28
C GLN A 275 14.40 -18.27 2.96
N GLU A 276 14.59 -19.08 3.99
CA GLU A 276 14.94 -20.50 3.84
C GLU A 276 13.89 -21.28 3.03
N LYS A 277 12.61 -20.91 3.16
CA LYS A 277 11.49 -21.48 2.39
C LYS A 277 11.66 -21.37 0.86
N TYR A 278 12.37 -20.34 0.39
CA TYR A 278 12.56 -20.06 -1.04
C TYR A 278 14.04 -20.11 -1.45
N ALA A 279 14.90 -20.73 -0.63
CA ALA A 279 16.34 -20.79 -0.88
C ALA A 279 16.70 -21.46 -2.22
N GLN A 280 15.85 -22.38 -2.72
CA GLN A 280 16.04 -23.08 -3.99
C GLN A 280 16.13 -22.16 -5.23
N PHE A 281 15.56 -20.95 -5.17
CA PHE A 281 15.61 -20.01 -6.29
C PHE A 281 16.97 -19.29 -6.37
N GLY A 282 17.61 -19.06 -5.22
CA GLY A 282 18.85 -18.30 -5.13
C GLY A 282 18.71 -16.82 -5.53
N ALA A 283 19.83 -16.10 -5.48
CA ALA A 283 19.85 -14.66 -5.78
C ALA A 283 19.58 -14.36 -7.26
N GLU A 284 19.98 -15.24 -8.19
CA GLU A 284 19.78 -15.06 -9.64
C GLU A 284 18.30 -15.16 -10.06
N ASN A 285 17.50 -15.95 -9.34
CA ASN A 285 16.06 -16.10 -9.63
C ASN A 285 15.20 -15.47 -8.52
N PHE A 286 15.66 -14.35 -7.96
CA PHE A 286 14.98 -13.69 -6.85
C PHE A 286 13.52 -13.31 -7.17
N ALA A 287 13.24 -12.95 -8.43
CA ALA A 287 11.91 -12.56 -8.86
C ALA A 287 10.95 -13.77 -8.95
N ASP A 288 11.47 -14.96 -9.30
CA ASP A 288 10.70 -16.21 -9.24
C ASP A 288 10.39 -16.59 -7.78
N ALA A 289 11.32 -16.35 -6.85
CA ALA A 289 11.04 -16.49 -5.43
C ALA A 289 9.91 -15.56 -4.97
N SER A 290 9.89 -14.31 -5.43
CA SER A 290 8.79 -13.37 -5.16
C SER A 290 7.47 -13.85 -5.76
N ARG A 291 7.47 -14.40 -6.98
CA ARG A 291 6.28 -15.00 -7.59
C ARG A 291 5.76 -16.18 -6.77
N GLN A 292 6.63 -17.09 -6.34
CA GLN A 292 6.23 -18.22 -5.50
C GLN A 292 5.65 -17.74 -4.16
N ALA A 293 6.25 -16.72 -3.54
CA ALA A 293 5.72 -16.15 -2.31
C ALA A 293 4.34 -15.51 -2.48
N VAL A 294 4.04 -14.92 -3.65
CA VAL A 294 2.69 -14.45 -4.00
C VAL A 294 1.72 -15.63 -4.10
N ILE A 295 2.09 -16.69 -4.83
CA ILE A 295 1.24 -17.90 -4.98
C ILE A 295 0.90 -18.50 -3.62
N ASP A 296 1.90 -18.68 -2.76
CA ASP A 296 1.70 -19.23 -1.42
C ASP A 296 0.77 -18.36 -0.56
N MET A 297 0.86 -17.03 -0.70
CA MET A 297 -0.02 -16.09 0.01
C MET A 297 -1.46 -16.13 -0.54
N ILE A 298 -1.64 -16.32 -1.86
CA ILE A 298 -2.96 -16.52 -2.47
C ILE A 298 -3.60 -17.78 -1.88
N GLU A 299 -2.86 -18.89 -1.86
CA GLU A 299 -3.34 -20.16 -1.33
C GLU A 299 -3.71 -20.07 0.16
N ASP A 300 -2.87 -19.43 0.99
CA ASP A 300 -3.13 -19.25 2.41
C ASP A 300 -4.41 -18.44 2.66
N ILE A 301 -4.57 -17.29 1.98
CA ILE A 301 -5.77 -16.45 2.14
C ILE A 301 -7.01 -17.16 1.58
N ALA A 302 -6.92 -17.78 0.41
CA ALA A 302 -8.04 -18.52 -0.18
C ALA A 302 -8.48 -19.71 0.68
N SER A 303 -7.54 -20.36 1.38
CA SER A 303 -7.87 -21.43 2.32
C SER A 303 -8.60 -20.91 3.57
N ALA A 304 -8.31 -19.68 3.99
CA ALA A 304 -8.90 -19.07 5.17
C ALA A 304 -10.29 -18.45 4.91
N LEU A 305 -10.58 -18.04 3.67
CA LEU A 305 -11.86 -17.43 3.29
C LEU A 305 -12.93 -18.44 2.81
N LYS A 306 -12.60 -19.73 2.76
CA LYS A 306 -13.55 -20.83 2.49
C LYS A 306 -14.28 -21.23 3.76
#